data_AF-A0A816UNE5-F1
#
_entry.id   AF-A0A816UNE5-F1
#
_cell.length_a   1.000
_cell.length_b   1.000
_cell.length_c   1.000
_cell.angle_alpha   90.00
_cell.angle_beta   90.00
_cell.angle_gamma   90.00
#
_symmetry.space_group_name_H-M   'P 1'
#
loop_
_entity.id
_entity.type
_entity.pdbx_description
1 polymer ?
#
loop_
_entity_poly.entity_id
_entity_poly.type
_entity_poly.pdbx_seq_one_letter_code
_entity_poly.pdbx_strand_id
1 'polypeptide(L)'
;EGDREIGEGNSMSPREQRNLREKERRTRMKHLFIILSSHVSPTHRLPVPQLIDQATSYMIQLKEKVNYLREKKMSLLGEMGNYSERSSSLLPKLSIYSRDSTIEMNLIMDLNMKRVMLHELVSVFEEEGAQVINANLQNLNDRMIIYTIVGQAIICRIGIDPSRIEERVRDLIF
;
A
#
# COMPACT_ATOMS: atom_id res chain seq x y z
N GLU A 1 -23.59 -53.10 -46.43
CA GLU A 1 -22.73 -53.11 -45.24
C GLU A 1 -21.38 -52.54 -45.61
N GLY A 2 -20.93 -51.52 -44.89
CA GLY A 2 -19.62 -50.89 -45.09
C GLY A 2 -19.66 -49.37 -45.08
N ASP A 3 -20.08 -48.80 -43.95
CA ASP A 3 -19.88 -47.39 -43.61
C ASP A 3 -18.41 -47.00 -43.73
N ARG A 4 -18.14 -45.85 -44.34
CA ARG A 4 -16.87 -45.13 -44.21
C ARG A 4 -17.13 -43.84 -43.44
N GLU A 5 -17.19 -43.95 -42.13
CA GLU A 5 -16.76 -42.87 -41.24
C GLU A 5 -15.26 -43.03 -40.99
N ILE A 6 -14.44 -42.04 -41.37
CA ILE A 6 -13.28 -41.64 -40.55
C ILE A 6 -13.18 -40.12 -40.66
N GLY A 7 -13.42 -39.46 -39.53
CA GLY A 7 -13.47 -38.01 -39.40
C GLY A 7 -12.15 -37.32 -39.74
N GLU A 8 -12.25 -36.26 -40.52
CA GLU A 8 -11.22 -35.23 -40.61
C GLU A 8 -11.30 -34.35 -39.36
N GLY A 9 -10.78 -34.88 -38.26
CA GLY A 9 -10.37 -34.06 -37.14
C GLY A 9 -9.29 -33.12 -37.64
N ASN A 10 -9.59 -31.82 -37.68
CA ASN A 10 -8.67 -30.75 -38.02
C ASN A 10 -7.57 -30.65 -36.95
N SER A 11 -6.68 -31.64 -36.90
CA SER A 11 -5.58 -31.71 -35.94
C SER A 11 -4.40 -30.93 -36.49
N MET A 12 -4.17 -29.76 -35.91
CA MET A 12 -3.02 -28.93 -36.20
C MET A 12 -1.72 -29.77 -36.13
N SER A 13 -0.88 -29.64 -37.14
CA SER A 13 0.42 -30.31 -37.17
C SER A 13 1.30 -29.86 -35.99
N PRO A 14 2.29 -30.67 -35.56
CA PRO A 14 3.23 -30.27 -34.52
C PRO A 14 3.96 -28.96 -34.82
N ARG A 15 4.18 -28.64 -36.11
CA ARG A 15 4.78 -27.38 -36.55
C ARG A 15 3.85 -26.20 -36.28
N GLU A 16 2.57 -26.32 -36.62
CA GLU A 16 1.58 -25.27 -36.40
C GLU A 16 1.35 -25.03 -34.91
N GLN A 17 1.29 -26.09 -34.11
CA GLN A 17 1.18 -25.97 -32.65
C GLN A 17 2.39 -25.22 -32.05
N ARG A 18 3.61 -25.53 -32.51
CA ARG A 18 4.82 -24.78 -32.08
C ARG A 18 4.73 -23.31 -32.48
N ASN A 19 4.29 -23.02 -33.70
CA ASN A 19 4.13 -21.65 -34.19
C ASN A 19 3.09 -20.86 -33.38
N LEU A 20 1.97 -21.49 -33.03
CA LEU A 20 0.91 -20.87 -32.23
C LEU A 20 1.42 -20.51 -30.83
N ARG A 21 2.09 -21.46 -30.15
CA ARG A 21 2.69 -21.20 -28.83
C ARG A 21 3.70 -20.06 -28.86
N GLU A 22 4.54 -20.02 -29.89
CA GLU A 22 5.52 -18.95 -30.04
C GLU A 22 4.86 -17.59 -30.35
N LYS A 23 3.77 -17.57 -31.13
CA LYS A 23 2.97 -16.37 -31.38
C LYS A 23 2.32 -15.84 -30.09
N GLU A 24 1.72 -16.71 -29.29
CA GLU A 24 1.16 -16.36 -27.98
C GLU A 24 2.23 -15.80 -27.06
N ARG A 25 3.40 -16.47 -26.98
CA ARG A 25 4.54 -16.01 -26.18
C ARG A 25 4.97 -14.60 -26.57
N ARG A 26 5.13 -14.30 -27.87
CA ARG A 26 5.50 -12.96 -28.36
C ARG A 26 4.41 -11.92 -28.09
N THR A 27 3.15 -12.29 -28.25
CA THR A 27 2.02 -11.40 -28.00
C THR A 27 1.95 -11.01 -26.53
N ARG A 28 2.10 -11.98 -25.63
CA ARG A 28 2.19 -11.74 -24.19
C ARG A 28 3.38 -10.84 -23.85
N MET A 29 4.55 -11.12 -24.43
CA MET A 29 5.75 -10.32 -24.17
C MET A 29 5.59 -8.87 -24.64
N LYS A 30 4.98 -8.65 -25.81
CA LYS A 30 4.65 -7.31 -26.31
C LYS A 30 3.71 -6.56 -25.35
N HIS A 31 2.69 -7.25 -24.82
CA HIS A 31 1.76 -6.65 -23.87
C HIS A 31 2.46 -6.22 -22.56
N LEU A 32 3.36 -7.06 -22.03
CA LEU A 32 4.13 -6.73 -20.83
C LEU A 32 5.02 -5.49 -21.03
N PHE A 33 5.65 -5.34 -22.20
CA PHE A 33 6.43 -4.13 -22.50
C PHE A 33 5.58 -2.87 -22.59
N ILE A 34 4.33 -2.97 -23.07
CA ILE A 34 3.38 -1.83 -23.07
C ILE A 34 3.06 -1.41 -21.63
N ILE A 35 2.77 -2.38 -20.75
CA ILE A 35 2.51 -2.10 -19.33
C ILE A 35 3.74 -1.46 -18.70
N LEU A 36 4.94 -2.03 -18.90
CA LEU A 36 6.18 -1.49 -18.34
C LEU A 36 6.43 -0.04 -18.81
N SER A 37 6.24 0.24 -20.10
CA SER A 37 6.38 1.59 -20.66
C SER A 37 5.45 2.58 -19.97
N SER A 38 4.21 2.18 -19.64
CA SER A 38 3.26 3.08 -18.96
C SER A 38 3.71 3.49 -17.55
N HIS A 39 4.50 2.67 -16.86
CA HIS A 39 5.01 2.96 -15.52
C HIS A 39 6.34 3.74 -15.55
N VAL A 40 7.21 3.45 -16.52
CA VAL A 40 8.59 3.96 -16.53
C VAL A 40 8.73 5.19 -17.43
N SER A 41 7.97 5.29 -18.50
CA SER A 41 8.05 6.36 -19.49
C SER A 41 6.70 6.57 -20.18
N PRO A 42 5.69 7.08 -19.46
CA PRO A 42 4.35 7.30 -20.03
C PRO A 42 4.35 8.33 -21.17
N THR A 43 5.34 9.21 -21.22
CA THR A 43 5.43 10.32 -22.19
C THR A 43 6.28 10.02 -23.43
N HIS A 44 7.11 8.97 -23.41
CA HIS A 44 8.06 8.68 -24.50
C HIS A 44 8.10 7.19 -24.84
N ARG A 45 8.11 6.89 -26.14
CA ARG A 45 8.30 5.51 -26.63
C ARG A 45 9.79 5.20 -26.71
N LEU A 46 10.19 4.16 -26.00
CA LEU A 46 11.58 3.71 -25.94
C LEU A 46 11.76 2.36 -26.65
N PRO A 47 12.92 2.13 -27.29
CA PRO A 47 13.34 0.79 -27.67
C PRO A 47 13.36 -0.16 -26.47
N VAL A 48 13.03 -1.44 -26.69
CA VAL A 48 12.92 -2.44 -25.61
C VAL A 48 14.16 -2.52 -24.70
N PRO A 49 15.41 -2.55 -25.22
CA PRO A 49 16.58 -2.60 -24.35
C PRO A 49 16.69 -1.39 -23.43
N GLN A 50 16.51 -0.19 -23.98
CA GLN A 50 16.55 1.06 -23.22
C GLN A 50 15.42 1.16 -22.18
N LEU A 51 14.23 0.65 -22.52
CA LEU A 51 13.11 0.59 -21.58
C LEU A 51 13.45 -0.31 -20.38
N ILE A 52 14.13 -1.44 -20.60
CA ILE A 52 14.58 -2.33 -19.51
C ILE A 52 15.64 -1.67 -18.66
N ASP A 53 16.63 -1.03 -19.28
CA ASP A 53 17.69 -0.32 -18.56
C ASP A 53 17.10 0.80 -17.69
N GLN A 54 16.22 1.62 -18.26
CA GLN A 54 15.55 2.70 -17.54
C GLN A 54 14.64 2.18 -16.44
N ALA A 55 13.90 1.09 -16.67
CA ALA A 55 13.07 0.46 -15.64
C ALA A 55 13.91 0.01 -14.44
N THR A 56 15.09 -0.54 -14.72
CA THR A 56 16.05 -0.99 -13.70
C THR A 56 16.58 0.19 -12.91
N SER A 57 17.05 1.24 -13.59
CA SER A 57 17.52 2.47 -12.92
C SER A 57 16.42 3.13 -12.09
N TYR A 58 15.20 3.21 -12.63
CA TYR A 58 14.04 3.78 -11.94
C TYR A 58 13.69 3.00 -10.67
N MET A 59 13.74 1.66 -10.72
CA MET A 59 13.49 0.80 -9.57
C MET A 59 14.52 1.02 -8.45
N ILE A 60 15.80 1.15 -8.81
CA ILE A 60 16.88 1.45 -7.85
C ILE A 60 16.65 2.81 -7.20
N GLN A 61 16.38 3.85 -8.00
CA GLN A 61 16.11 5.20 -7.50
C GLN A 61 14.89 5.25 -6.58
N LEU A 62 13.81 4.53 -6.92
CA LEU A 62 12.64 4.43 -6.05
C LEU A 62 12.97 3.76 -4.72
N LYS A 63 13.75 2.68 -4.74
CA LYS A 63 14.18 1.99 -3.52
C LYS A 63 15.02 2.89 -2.62
N GLU A 64 15.99 3.59 -3.19
CA GLU A 64 16.83 4.55 -2.47
C GLU A 64 15.99 5.71 -1.91
N LYS A 65 15.06 6.26 -2.71
CA LYS A 65 14.16 7.33 -2.28
C LYS A 65 13.27 6.89 -1.11
N VAL A 66 12.75 5.67 -1.13
CA VAL A 66 11.96 5.11 -0.01
C VAL A 66 12.82 5.02 1.25
N ASN A 67 14.06 4.54 1.15
CA ASN A 67 14.98 4.46 2.30
C ASN A 67 15.30 5.86 2.85
N TYR A 68 15.66 6.80 1.99
CA TYR A 68 15.90 8.19 2.37
C TYR A 68 14.69 8.82 3.07
N LEU A 69 13.48 8.61 2.54
CA LEU A 69 12.26 9.15 3.15
C LEU A 69 11.97 8.51 4.50
N ARG A 70 12.27 7.22 4.69
CA ARG A 70 12.15 6.53 5.99
C ARG A 70 13.15 7.09 7.00
N GLU A 71 14.41 7.25 6.62
CA GLU A 71 15.44 7.84 7.47
C GLU A 71 15.10 9.29 7.83
N LYS A 72 14.69 10.10 6.85
CA LYS A 72 14.26 11.49 7.07
C LYS A 72 13.05 11.58 8.00
N LYS A 73 12.07 10.68 7.83
CA LYS A 73 10.92 10.56 8.75
C LYS A 73 11.41 10.31 10.18
N MET A 74 12.35 9.37 10.37
CA MET A 74 12.91 9.07 11.70
C MET A 74 13.71 10.25 12.27
N SER A 75 14.52 10.94 11.46
CA SER A 75 15.29 12.12 11.90
C SER A 75 14.39 13.26 12.36
N LEU A 76 13.38 13.64 11.57
CA LEU A 76 12.45 14.72 11.93
C LEU A 76 11.66 14.41 13.20
N LEU A 77 11.25 13.14 13.34
CA LEU A 77 10.55 12.69 14.54
C LEU A 77 11.50 12.63 15.75
N GLY A 78 12.77 12.23 15.58
CA GLY A 78 13.79 12.24 16.63
C GLY A 78 14.17 13.65 17.09
N GLU A 79 14.27 14.61 16.17
CA GLU A 79 14.50 16.03 16.47
C GLU A 79 13.38 16.63 17.31
N MET A 80 12.11 16.24 17.10
CA MET A 80 10.97 16.62 17.95
C MET A 80 11.19 16.24 19.42
N GLY A 81 11.89 15.14 19.69
CA GLY A 81 12.26 14.70 21.04
C GLY A 81 13.29 15.61 21.71
N ASN A 82 14.20 16.21 20.94
CA ASN A 82 15.28 17.06 21.46
C ASN A 82 14.80 18.51 21.74
N TYR A 83 13.82 19.01 21.00
CA TYR A 83 13.19 20.32 21.31
C TYR A 83 12.30 20.28 22.57
N SER A 84 11.97 19.08 23.06
CA SER A 84 11.04 18.85 24.16
C SER A 84 11.69 18.83 25.55
N GLU A 85 13.02 18.86 25.66
CA GLU A 85 13.70 18.79 26.97
C GLU A 85 13.44 20.01 27.85
N ARG A 86 12.80 21.07 27.32
CA ARG A 86 12.71 22.35 28.00
C ARG A 86 11.35 22.83 28.50
N SER A 87 10.20 22.34 28.02
CA SER A 87 8.89 22.74 28.58
C SER A 87 7.74 21.85 28.09
N SER A 88 6.84 21.49 29.03
CA SER A 88 5.45 21.02 28.85
C SER A 88 5.22 19.64 28.20
N SER A 89 4.49 18.77 28.91
CA SER A 89 3.92 17.51 28.41
C SER A 89 3.32 17.68 27.01
N LEU A 90 3.88 16.97 26.02
CA LEU A 90 3.39 17.02 24.65
C LEU A 90 1.98 16.42 24.61
N LEU A 91 1.00 17.21 24.14
CA LEU A 91 -0.35 16.70 23.96
C LEU A 91 -0.37 15.66 22.83
N PRO A 92 -1.23 14.62 22.94
CA PRO A 92 -1.41 13.63 21.90
C PRO A 92 -1.80 14.27 20.57
N LYS A 93 -1.10 13.90 19.50
CA LYS A 93 -1.40 14.38 18.15
C LYS A 93 -2.10 13.29 17.37
N LEU A 94 -3.40 13.49 17.15
CA LEU A 94 -4.25 12.65 16.32
C LEU A 94 -4.37 13.26 14.92
N SER A 95 -4.27 12.45 13.89
CA SER A 95 -4.51 12.82 12.50
C SER A 95 -5.24 11.70 11.79
N ILE A 96 -6.39 12.01 11.20
CA ILE A 96 -7.23 11.04 10.48
C ILE A 96 -7.40 11.53 9.05
N TYR A 97 -7.20 10.60 8.11
CA TYR A 97 -7.34 10.83 6.67
C TYR A 97 -8.32 9.82 6.10
N SER A 98 -9.28 10.28 5.31
CA SER A 98 -10.19 9.43 4.55
C SER A 98 -9.93 9.57 3.06
N ARG A 99 -9.88 8.43 2.36
CA ARG A 99 -9.74 8.37 0.92
C ARG A 99 -10.55 7.19 0.38
N ASP A 100 -11.52 7.49 -0.47
CA ASP A 100 -12.44 6.49 -1.02
C ASP A 100 -13.13 5.70 0.10
N SER A 101 -13.01 4.37 0.10
CA SER A 101 -13.52 3.48 1.15
C SER A 101 -12.54 3.27 2.32
N THR A 102 -11.37 3.91 2.29
CA THR A 102 -10.27 3.66 3.23
C THR A 102 -10.12 4.83 4.19
N ILE A 103 -9.86 4.51 5.46
CA ILE A 103 -9.54 5.47 6.51
C ILE A 103 -8.18 5.13 7.11
N GLU A 104 -7.35 6.14 7.32
CA GLU A 104 -6.04 6.03 7.95
C GLU A 104 -5.98 6.96 9.16
N MET A 105 -5.62 6.43 10.31
CA MET A 105 -5.33 7.19 11.51
C MET A 105 -3.84 7.10 11.84
N ASN A 106 -3.27 8.23 12.20
CA ASN A 106 -1.95 8.36 12.82
C ASN A 106 -2.11 9.07 14.17
N LEU A 107 -1.70 8.39 15.24
CA LEU A 107 -1.72 8.91 16.60
C LEU A 107 -0.31 8.89 17.18
N ILE A 108 0.16 10.05 17.64
CA ILE A 108 1.44 10.21 18.32
C ILE A 108 1.16 10.52 19.79
N MET A 109 1.71 9.71 20.70
CA MET A 109 1.55 9.89 22.14
C MET A 109 2.87 9.78 22.89
N ASP A 110 2.95 10.45 24.03
CA ASP A 110 4.01 10.24 25.02
C ASP A 110 3.66 9.00 25.87
N LEU A 111 4.64 8.12 26.08
CA LEU A 111 4.54 6.90 26.89
C LEU A 111 4.23 7.20 28.37
N ASN A 112 4.49 8.42 28.84
CA ASN A 112 4.16 8.86 30.19
C ASN A 112 2.68 9.27 30.35
N MET A 113 1.93 9.37 29.25
CA MET A 113 0.49 9.64 29.28
C MET A 113 -0.32 8.36 29.53
N LYS A 114 -1.65 8.50 29.54
CA LYS A 114 -2.60 7.38 29.61
C LYS A 114 -2.22 6.29 28.60
N ARG A 115 -2.04 5.06 29.09
CA ARG A 115 -1.67 3.92 28.25
C ARG A 115 -2.89 3.49 27.44
N VAL A 116 -2.95 3.91 26.18
CA VAL A 116 -3.89 3.36 25.19
C VAL A 116 -3.29 2.12 24.56
N MET A 117 -4.04 1.03 24.53
CA MET A 117 -3.61 -0.22 23.93
C MET A 117 -4.07 -0.28 22.46
N LEU A 118 -3.27 -0.93 21.60
CA LEU A 118 -3.58 -1.02 20.17
C LEU A 118 -4.96 -1.66 19.91
N HIS A 119 -5.36 -2.65 20.71
CA HIS A 119 -6.65 -3.33 20.54
C HIS A 119 -7.86 -2.42 20.82
N GLU A 120 -7.73 -1.42 21.71
CA GLU A 120 -8.80 -0.44 21.98
C GLU A 120 -9.00 0.49 20.77
N LEU A 121 -7.90 0.86 20.10
CA LEU A 121 -7.98 1.66 18.88
C LEU A 121 -8.54 0.83 17.71
N VAL A 122 -8.17 -0.45 17.62
CA VAL A 122 -8.71 -1.37 16.61
C VAL A 122 -10.20 -1.58 16.82
N SER A 123 -10.67 -1.76 18.06
CA SER A 123 -12.09 -1.99 18.34
C SER A 123 -12.94 -0.78 17.94
N VAL A 124 -12.46 0.46 18.14
CA VAL A 124 -13.17 1.65 17.65
C VAL A 124 -13.41 1.58 16.14
N PHE A 125 -12.43 1.13 15.35
CA PHE A 125 -12.59 1.00 13.91
C PHE A 125 -13.61 -0.09 13.56
N GLU A 126 -13.52 -1.26 14.19
CA GLU A 126 -14.44 -2.38 13.94
C GLU A 126 -15.88 -2.03 14.30
N GLU A 127 -16.09 -1.34 15.43
CA GLU A 127 -17.40 -0.89 15.88
C GLU A 127 -18.02 0.19 14.98
N GLU A 128 -17.19 1.04 14.36
CA GLU A 128 -17.61 2.02 13.35
C GLU A 128 -17.71 1.42 11.93
N GLY A 129 -17.69 0.09 11.81
CA GLY A 129 -17.92 -0.64 10.56
C GLY A 129 -16.73 -0.64 9.60
N ALA A 130 -15.52 -0.39 10.11
CA ALA A 130 -14.28 -0.48 9.36
C ALA A 130 -13.58 -1.83 9.62
N GLN A 131 -13.29 -2.56 8.54
CA GLN A 131 -12.38 -3.69 8.60
C GLN A 131 -10.94 -3.17 8.68
N VAL A 132 -10.22 -3.48 9.76
CA VAL A 132 -8.81 -3.09 9.89
C VAL A 132 -7.95 -3.96 8.96
N ILE A 133 -7.27 -3.31 8.00
CA ILE A 133 -6.36 -3.95 7.04
C ILE A 133 -4.93 -3.96 7.59
N ASN A 134 -4.54 -2.89 8.26
CA ASN A 134 -3.19 -2.72 8.79
C ASN A 134 -3.25 -1.99 10.13
N ALA A 135 -2.51 -2.48 11.11
CA ALA A 135 -2.32 -1.85 12.40
C ALA A 135 -0.83 -1.95 12.76
N ASN A 136 -0.19 -0.81 13.02
CA ASN A 136 1.23 -0.73 13.30
C ASN A 136 1.48 0.13 14.53
N LEU A 137 2.46 -0.31 15.32
CA LEU A 137 2.95 0.36 16.50
C LEU A 137 4.45 0.58 16.33
N GLN A 138 4.88 1.84 16.39
CA GLN A 138 6.29 2.20 16.26
C GLN A 138 6.73 3.03 17.45
N ASN A 139 7.77 2.56 18.14
CA ASN A 139 8.46 3.35 19.16
C ASN A 139 9.39 4.32 18.43
N LEU A 140 9.18 5.60 18.66
CA LEU A 140 10.00 6.64 18.04
C LEU A 140 11.27 6.90 18.85
N ASN A 141 11.14 6.93 20.17
CA ASN A 141 12.22 7.04 21.15
C ASN A 141 11.72 6.44 22.48
N ASP A 142 12.51 6.57 23.55
CA ASP A 142 12.16 6.03 24.88
C ASP A 142 10.94 6.71 25.53
N ARG A 143 10.36 7.73 24.90
CA ARG A 143 9.23 8.51 25.42
C ARG A 143 8.04 8.60 24.47
N MET A 144 8.15 8.30 23.18
CA MET A 144 7.10 8.55 22.20
C MET A 144 6.78 7.33 21.37
N ILE A 145 5.48 7.11 21.17
CA ILE A 145 4.94 5.99 20.41
C ILE A 145 3.99 6.49 19.33
N ILE A 146 4.01 5.81 18.18
CA ILE A 146 3.17 6.12 17.02
C ILE A 146 2.30 4.91 16.73
N TYR A 147 0.98 5.14 16.72
CA TYR A 147 -0.01 4.19 16.25
C TYR A 147 -0.43 4.58 14.84
N THR A 148 -0.38 3.64 13.91
CA THR A 148 -0.93 3.79 12.56
C THR A 148 -1.96 2.69 12.32
N ILE A 149 -3.22 3.06 12.08
CA ILE A 149 -4.30 2.11 11.75
C ILE A 149 -4.87 2.49 10.39
N VAL A 150 -4.99 1.50 9.52
CA VAL A 150 -5.65 1.62 8.21
C VAL A 150 -6.83 0.66 8.19
N GLY A 151 -8.02 1.20 8.00
CA GLY A 151 -9.26 0.45 7.88
C GLY A 151 -9.95 0.70 6.54
N GLN A 152 -10.82 -0.22 6.14
CA GLN A 152 -11.67 -0.11 4.95
C GLN A 152 -13.13 -0.37 5.31
N ALA A 153 -14.04 0.38 4.70
CA ALA A 153 -15.47 0.24 4.95
C ALA A 153 -15.93 -1.18 4.58
N ILE A 154 -16.55 -1.89 5.52
CA ILE A 154 -17.14 -3.21 5.24
C ILE A 154 -18.28 -3.06 4.22
N ILE A 155 -19.03 -1.96 4.31
CA ILE A 155 -20.13 -1.63 3.42
C ILE A 155 -19.82 -0.30 2.72
N CYS A 156 -19.29 -0.36 1.49
CA CYS A 156 -18.92 0.84 0.72
C CYS A 156 -20.11 1.81 0.47
N ARG A 157 -21.36 1.34 0.56
CA ARG A 157 -22.56 2.19 0.39
C ARG A 157 -22.85 3.07 1.60
N ILE A 158 -22.46 2.65 2.79
CA ILE A 158 -22.67 3.36 4.05
C ILE A 158 -21.42 4.20 4.37
N GLY A 159 -20.24 3.70 3.99
CA GLY A 159 -18.95 4.37 4.23
C GLY A 159 -18.50 4.24 5.68
N ILE A 160 -17.43 4.96 6.03
CA ILE A 160 -16.96 5.13 7.41
C ILE A 160 -17.01 6.63 7.69
N ASP A 161 -17.57 7.02 8.83
CA ASP A 161 -17.53 8.41 9.28
C ASP A 161 -16.24 8.69 10.06
N PRO A 162 -15.28 9.46 9.49
CA PRO A 162 -14.01 9.73 10.16
C PRO A 162 -14.18 10.55 11.44
N SER A 163 -15.25 11.36 11.52
CA SER A 163 -15.48 12.24 12.68
C SER A 163 -15.86 11.46 13.93
N ARG A 164 -16.66 10.40 13.79
CA ARG A 164 -17.01 9.50 14.91
C ARG A 164 -15.81 8.76 15.44
N ILE A 165 -14.94 8.26 14.55
CA ILE A 165 -13.68 7.64 14.95
C ILE A 165 -12.79 8.66 15.66
N GLU A 166 -12.71 9.90 15.16
CA GLU A 166 -11.93 10.95 15.82
C GLU A 166 -12.40 11.22 17.24
N GLU A 167 -13.71 11.41 17.44
CA GLU A 167 -14.33 11.67 18.74
C GLU A 167 -14.05 10.53 19.73
N ARG A 168 -14.33 9.28 19.33
CA ARG A 168 -14.13 8.10 20.18
C ARG A 168 -12.67 7.87 20.53
N VAL A 169 -11.77 8.13 19.60
CA VAL A 169 -10.32 8.03 19.86
C VAL A 169 -9.88 9.15 20.80
N ARG A 170 -10.43 10.37 20.68
CA ARG A 170 -10.15 11.45 21.64
C ARG A 170 -10.62 11.11 23.05
N ASP A 171 -11.78 10.50 23.21
CA ASP A 171 -12.29 10.04 24.53
C ASP A 171 -11.41 8.94 25.15
N LEU A 172 -10.78 8.10 24.33
CA LEU A 172 -9.83 7.10 24.81
C LEU A 172 -8.52 7.73 25.29
N ILE A 173 -8.08 8.82 24.66
CA ILE A 173 -6.76 9.42 24.88
C ILE A 173 -6.77 10.49 25.98
N PHE A 174 -7.83 11.30 26.05
CA PHE A 174 -8.01 12.34 27.06
C PHE A 174 -8.81 11.83 28.28
#